data_AF-A0AAE5C472-F1
#
_entry.id   AF-A0AAE5C472-F1
#
_cell.length_a   1.000
_cell.length_b   1.000
_cell.length_c   1.000
_cell.angle_alpha   90.00
_cell.angle_beta   90.00
_cell.angle_gamma   90.00
#
_symmetry.space_group_name_H-M   'P 1'
#
loop_
_entity.id
_entity.type
_entity.pdbx_description
1 polymer ?
#
loop_
_entity_poly.entity_id
_entity_poly.type
_entity_poly.pdbx_seq_one_letter_code
_entity_poly.pdbx_strand_id
1 'polypeptide(L)'
;MADYLSNLWHIVPWVSLTPFIGAIATIIAATLAALVVISQNAKQARRATVQLRHTEALKLKMRVYEEIVGLCREAGDAEVSYSSYASGFVIDLTLYREMARAGLSWGLPKARALSLFEKQAHFSKAVIALISLAERWGVIHPGLEMYRLAFNVALHDAEIAFDPYRSLVIRFMPAEIPNSPEQGSLFPWTMPDDATIQTLKVATDALIKAIDSFGGFMYDFQIDMQNLLVGELFEHRIAPRQPLDPKIVVARLDDWEKLKAYFENSTAWGKMKIEIDARVRKANEVAG
;
A
#
# COMPACT_ATOMS: atom_id res chain seq x y z
N MET A 1 63.27 43.82 11.37
CA MET A 1 62.12 44.40 10.63
C MET A 1 61.31 45.35 11.53
N ALA A 2 61.04 44.98 12.79
CA ALA A 2 60.42 45.86 13.79
C ALA A 2 61.22 47.15 14.07
N ASP A 3 62.55 47.06 14.25
CA ASP A 3 63.41 48.24 14.50
C ASP A 3 63.50 49.21 13.31
N TYR A 4 63.36 48.70 12.09
CA TYR A 4 63.38 49.51 10.86
C TYR A 4 62.06 50.28 10.68
N LEU A 5 60.93 49.65 11.01
CA LEU A 5 59.62 50.28 11.01
C LEU A 5 59.48 51.31 12.13
N SER A 6 60.08 51.07 13.30
CA SER A 6 60.13 52.02 14.41
C SER A 6 60.92 53.28 14.06
N ASN A 7 62.11 53.16 13.46
CA ASN A 7 62.91 54.33 13.06
C ASN A 7 62.27 55.15 11.93
N LEU A 8 61.61 54.51 10.96
CA LEU A 8 60.85 55.20 9.91
C LEU A 8 59.66 56.00 10.46
N TRP A 9 59.03 55.51 11.53
CA TRP A 9 57.88 56.16 12.16
C TRP A 9 58.22 57.48 12.86
N HIS A 10 59.47 57.64 13.30
CA HIS A 10 59.94 58.85 13.99
C HIS A 10 60.52 59.93 13.06
N ILE A 11 60.78 59.61 11.80
CA ILE A 11 61.41 60.52 10.82
C ILE A 11 60.39 61.22 9.91
N VAL A 12 59.21 60.63 9.72
CA VAL A 12 58.18 61.10 8.78
C VAL A 12 57.21 62.08 9.49
N PRO A 13 56.98 63.31 8.96
CA PRO A 13 56.08 64.26 9.59
C PRO A 13 54.64 63.73 9.65
N TRP A 14 54.01 63.82 10.83
CA TRP A 14 52.68 63.28 11.13
C TRP A 14 51.60 63.57 10.06
N VAL A 15 51.66 64.76 9.44
CA VAL A 15 50.74 65.19 8.37
C VAL A 15 50.76 64.25 7.15
N SER A 16 51.90 63.62 6.88
CA SER A 16 52.08 62.68 5.76
C SER A 16 51.75 61.23 6.12
N LEU A 17 51.59 60.87 7.41
CA LEU A 17 51.20 59.53 7.86
C LEU A 17 49.68 59.32 7.87
N THR A 18 48.91 60.39 8.10
CA THR A 18 47.43 60.35 8.14
C THR A 18 46.79 59.69 6.90
N PRO A 19 47.23 60.00 5.65
CA PRO A 19 46.69 59.35 4.46
C PRO A 19 46.99 57.84 4.39
N PHE A 20 48.19 57.41 4.83
CA PHE A 20 48.56 55.99 4.84
C PHE A 20 47.76 55.20 5.87
N ILE A 21 47.56 55.75 7.07
CA ILE A 21 46.72 55.14 8.11
C ILE A 21 45.27 54.99 7.60
N GLY A 22 44.73 56.04 6.96
CA GLY A 22 43.40 56.00 6.36
C GLY A 22 43.26 54.95 5.24
N ALA A 23 44.27 54.82 4.38
CA ALA A 23 44.30 53.82 3.32
C ALA A 23 44.34 52.39 3.88
N ILE A 24 45.21 52.13 4.87
CA ILE A 24 45.31 50.81 5.51
C ILE A 24 44.00 50.45 6.22
N ALA A 25 43.41 51.39 6.97
CA ALA A 25 42.14 51.18 7.64
C ALA A 25 41.01 50.84 6.65
N THR A 26 40.99 51.51 5.49
CA THR A 26 40.02 51.24 4.42
C THR A 26 40.19 49.84 3.83
N ILE A 27 41.44 49.42 3.56
CA ILE A 27 41.72 48.08 3.03
C ILE A 27 41.31 46.98 4.02
N ILE A 28 41.61 47.17 5.31
CA ILE A 28 41.22 46.22 6.37
C ILE A 28 39.69 46.17 6.48
N ALA A 29 39.02 47.32 6.52
CA ALA A 29 37.56 47.39 6.59
C ALA A 29 36.89 46.72 5.38
N ALA A 30 37.39 46.98 4.17
CA ALA A 30 36.90 46.34 2.94
C ALA A 30 37.12 44.83 2.95
N THR A 31 38.28 44.36 3.42
CA THR A 31 38.59 42.92 3.52
C THR A 31 37.69 42.22 4.53
N LEU A 32 37.49 42.80 5.71
CA LEU A 32 36.59 42.27 6.73
C LEU A 32 35.14 42.25 6.23
N ALA A 33 34.68 43.31 5.57
CA ALA A 33 33.36 43.36 4.96
C ALA A 33 33.18 42.25 3.90
N ALA A 34 34.16 42.06 3.02
CA ALA A 34 34.14 40.99 2.02
C ALA A 34 34.09 39.60 2.67
N LEU A 35 34.88 39.34 3.71
CA LEU A 35 34.87 38.08 4.45
C LEU A 35 33.51 37.81 5.12
N VAL A 36 32.89 38.83 5.70
CA VAL A 36 31.54 38.72 6.29
C VAL A 36 30.52 38.37 5.21
N VAL A 37 30.55 39.03 4.05
CA VAL A 37 29.63 38.73 2.92
C VAL A 37 29.83 37.31 2.42
N ILE A 38 31.07 36.85 2.23
CA ILE A 38 31.38 35.47 1.80
C ILE A 38 30.85 34.46 2.82
N SER A 39 31.07 34.70 4.11
CA SER A 39 30.58 33.83 5.20
C SER A 39 29.06 33.79 5.26
N GLN A 40 28.38 34.92 5.07
CA GLN A 40 26.93 34.99 5.01
C GLN A 40 26.37 34.27 3.79
N ASN A 41 26.94 34.47 2.60
CA ASN A 41 26.55 33.77 1.38
C ASN A 41 26.74 32.25 1.52
N ALA A 42 27.85 31.80 2.10
CA ALA A 42 28.08 30.38 2.36
C ALA A 42 27.04 29.79 3.33
N LYS A 43 26.67 30.52 4.39
CA LYS A 43 25.62 30.11 5.33
C LYS A 43 24.24 30.09 4.67
N GLN A 44 23.91 31.09 3.83
CA GLN A 44 22.65 31.15 3.10
C GLN A 44 22.54 30.03 2.05
N ALA A 45 23.60 29.75 1.29
CA ALA A 45 23.65 28.66 0.33
C ALA A 45 23.41 27.29 1.00
N ARG A 46 24.01 27.06 2.17
CA ARG A 46 23.76 25.85 2.97
C ARG A 46 22.30 25.76 3.41
N ARG A 47 21.71 26.84 3.93
CA ARG A 47 20.29 26.88 4.32
C ARG A 47 19.36 26.64 3.13
N ALA A 48 19.63 27.27 1.99
CA ALA A 48 18.87 27.09 0.75
C ALA A 48 18.94 25.64 0.26
N THR A 49 20.11 25.00 0.33
CA THR A 49 20.27 23.58 -0.05
C THR A 49 19.48 22.65 0.88
N VAL A 50 19.50 22.91 2.20
CA VAL A 50 18.71 22.13 3.17
C VAL A 50 17.21 22.31 2.93
N GLN A 51 16.76 23.54 2.69
CA GLN A 51 15.36 23.84 2.36
C GLN A 51 14.95 23.15 1.06
N LEU A 52 15.76 23.24 -0.01
CA LEU A 52 15.52 22.54 -1.27
C LEU A 52 15.41 21.03 -1.08
N ARG A 53 16.33 20.41 -0.33
CA ARG A 53 16.26 18.97 -0.03
C ARG A 53 15.00 18.60 0.73
N HIS A 54 14.62 19.40 1.71
CA HIS A 54 13.39 19.18 2.48
C HIS A 54 12.15 19.29 1.58
N THR A 55 12.07 20.32 0.74
CA THR A 55 10.98 20.51 -0.21
C THR A 55 10.90 19.37 -1.22
N GLU A 56 12.02 18.92 -1.79
CA GLU A 56 12.03 17.79 -2.73
C GLU A 56 11.67 16.47 -2.04
N ALA A 57 12.09 16.25 -0.79
CA ALA A 57 11.68 15.09 -0.01
C ALA A 57 10.17 15.10 0.25
N LEU A 58 9.58 16.24 0.60
CA LEU A 58 8.13 16.38 0.78
C LEU A 58 7.35 16.11 -0.51
N LYS A 59 7.81 16.64 -1.65
CA LYS A 59 7.22 16.34 -2.96
C LYS A 59 7.26 14.86 -3.29
N LEU A 60 8.38 14.19 -2.97
CA LEU A 60 8.51 12.75 -3.15
C LEU A 60 7.53 11.99 -2.25
N LYS A 61 7.49 12.30 -0.93
CA LYS A 61 6.53 11.68 0.01
C LYS A 61 5.09 11.82 -0.48
N MET A 62 4.71 13.01 -0.95
CA MET A 62 3.37 13.29 -1.50
C MET A 62 3.07 12.44 -2.74
N ARG A 63 4.00 12.37 -3.70
CA ARG A 63 3.85 11.55 -4.91
C ARG A 63 3.70 10.06 -4.58
N VAL A 64 4.49 9.55 -3.64
CA VAL A 64 4.38 8.16 -3.19
C VAL A 64 3.03 7.92 -2.53
N TYR A 65 2.57 8.86 -1.70
CA TYR A 65 1.26 8.77 -1.06
C TYR A 65 0.11 8.77 -2.09
N GLU A 66 0.17 9.62 -3.12
CA GLU A 66 -0.80 9.64 -4.21
C GLU A 66 -0.85 8.29 -4.96
N GLU A 67 0.31 7.69 -5.25
CA GLU A 67 0.40 6.36 -5.86
C GLU A 67 -0.25 5.29 -4.96
N ILE A 68 0.04 5.32 -3.66
CA ILE A 68 -0.53 4.41 -2.66
C ILE A 68 -2.06 4.54 -2.62
N VAL A 69 -2.58 5.77 -2.53
CA VAL A 69 -4.02 6.02 -2.50
C VAL A 69 -4.68 5.53 -3.79
N GLY A 70 -4.06 5.76 -4.95
CA GLY A 70 -4.54 5.29 -6.25
C GLY A 70 -4.68 3.76 -6.30
N LEU A 71 -3.63 3.03 -5.90
CA LEU A 71 -3.64 1.57 -5.92
C LEU A 71 -4.58 0.97 -4.87
N CYS A 72 -4.66 1.57 -3.68
CA CYS A 72 -5.62 1.10 -2.67
C CYS A 72 -7.07 1.35 -3.11
N ARG A 73 -7.35 2.44 -3.83
CA ARG A 73 -8.67 2.67 -4.40
C ARG A 73 -9.03 1.62 -5.44
N GLU A 74 -8.12 1.33 -6.38
CA GLU A 74 -8.32 0.28 -7.38
C GLU A 74 -8.55 -1.08 -6.72
N ALA A 75 -7.77 -1.41 -5.68
CA ALA A 75 -7.92 -2.65 -4.95
C ALA A 75 -9.23 -2.73 -4.15
N GLY A 76 -9.65 -1.64 -3.51
CA GLY A 76 -10.95 -1.57 -2.83
C GLY A 76 -12.13 -1.69 -3.79
N ASP A 77 -12.06 -1.04 -4.96
CA ASP A 77 -13.09 -1.19 -6.00
C ASP A 77 -13.16 -2.64 -6.52
N ALA A 78 -12.00 -3.30 -6.67
CA ALA A 78 -11.91 -4.70 -7.07
C ALA A 78 -12.46 -5.66 -6.00
N GLU A 79 -12.10 -5.43 -4.73
CA GLU A 79 -12.60 -6.15 -3.55
C GLU A 79 -14.13 -6.08 -3.48
N VAL A 80 -14.70 -4.87 -3.45
CA VAL A 80 -16.15 -4.63 -3.38
C VAL A 80 -16.86 -5.24 -4.58
N SER A 81 -16.31 -5.08 -5.78
CA SER A 81 -16.91 -5.66 -6.98
C SER A 81 -16.96 -7.18 -6.92
N TYR A 82 -15.90 -7.82 -6.44
CA TYR A 82 -15.82 -9.28 -6.32
C TYR A 82 -16.72 -9.81 -5.21
N SER A 83 -16.67 -9.23 -4.01
CA SER A 83 -17.48 -9.64 -2.86
C SER A 83 -18.98 -9.45 -3.12
N SER A 84 -19.36 -8.32 -3.72
CA SER A 84 -20.76 -8.04 -4.08
C SER A 84 -21.26 -8.98 -5.17
N TYR A 85 -20.43 -9.33 -6.15
CA TYR A 85 -20.82 -10.28 -7.19
C TYR A 85 -21.05 -11.69 -6.63
N ALA A 86 -20.16 -12.14 -5.74
CA ALA A 86 -20.30 -13.45 -5.11
C ALA A 86 -21.54 -13.54 -4.22
N SER A 87 -21.76 -12.54 -3.36
CA SER A 87 -22.93 -12.45 -2.49
C SER A 87 -24.24 -12.28 -3.28
N GLY A 88 -24.21 -11.48 -4.34
CA GLY A 88 -25.38 -11.19 -5.18
C GLY A 88 -25.99 -12.45 -5.78
N PHE A 89 -25.18 -13.44 -6.17
CA PHE A 89 -25.70 -14.70 -6.69
C PHE A 89 -26.52 -15.48 -5.65
N VAL A 90 -26.06 -15.55 -4.40
CA VAL A 90 -26.79 -16.24 -3.32
C VAL A 90 -28.09 -15.50 -2.97
N ILE A 91 -28.06 -14.18 -3.00
CA ILE A 91 -29.24 -13.33 -2.80
C ILE A 91 -30.27 -13.59 -3.91
N ASP A 92 -29.83 -13.59 -5.18
CA ASP A 92 -30.69 -13.87 -6.34
C ASP A 92 -31.35 -15.25 -6.24
N LEU A 93 -30.60 -16.29 -5.84
CA LEU A 93 -31.15 -17.62 -5.61
C LEU A 93 -32.21 -17.62 -4.49
N THR A 94 -31.91 -16.97 -3.37
CA THR A 94 -32.85 -16.91 -2.24
C THR A 94 -34.15 -16.22 -2.64
N LEU A 95 -34.04 -15.11 -3.37
CA LEU A 95 -35.18 -14.34 -3.86
C LEU A 95 -35.98 -15.11 -4.91
N TYR A 96 -35.30 -15.74 -5.87
CA TYR A 96 -35.94 -16.59 -6.88
C TYR A 96 -36.79 -17.69 -6.23
N ARG A 97 -36.24 -18.35 -5.20
CA ARG A 97 -36.95 -19.40 -4.44
C ARG A 97 -38.19 -18.85 -3.74
N GLU A 98 -38.08 -17.71 -3.06
CA GLU A 98 -39.20 -17.11 -2.34
C GLU A 98 -40.34 -16.70 -3.28
N MET A 99 -39.99 -16.12 -4.43
CA MET A 99 -40.96 -15.76 -5.46
C MET A 99 -41.63 -16.98 -6.09
N ALA A 100 -40.85 -18.02 -6.40
CA ALA A 100 -41.40 -19.28 -6.93
C ALA A 100 -42.39 -19.94 -5.94
N ARG A 101 -42.08 -19.91 -4.63
CA ARG A 101 -43.00 -20.41 -3.58
C ARG A 101 -44.27 -19.59 -3.46
N ALA A 102 -44.20 -18.29 -3.74
CA ALA A 102 -45.36 -17.40 -3.79
C ALA A 102 -46.18 -17.54 -5.08
N GLY A 103 -45.78 -18.40 -6.02
CA GLY A 103 -46.43 -18.56 -7.31
C GLY A 103 -46.19 -17.41 -8.29
N LEU A 104 -45.16 -16.58 -8.03
CA LEU A 104 -44.77 -15.45 -8.88
C LEU A 104 -43.66 -15.87 -9.85
N SER A 105 -43.71 -15.33 -11.07
CA SER A 105 -42.60 -15.45 -12.01
C SER A 105 -41.49 -14.48 -11.64
N TRP A 106 -40.25 -14.99 -11.60
CA TRP A 106 -39.05 -14.17 -11.35
C TRP A 106 -38.00 -14.42 -12.41
N GLY A 107 -37.18 -13.40 -12.69
CA GLY A 107 -36.09 -13.51 -13.65
C GLY A 107 -35.00 -14.46 -13.17
N LEU A 108 -34.38 -15.18 -14.11
CA LEU A 108 -33.21 -16.00 -13.79
C LEU A 108 -32.07 -15.14 -13.22
N PRO A 109 -31.24 -15.69 -12.31
CA PRO A 109 -30.06 -14.98 -11.82
C PRO A 109 -29.20 -14.46 -12.97
N LYS A 110 -28.70 -13.23 -12.85
CA LYS A 110 -27.85 -12.61 -13.90
C LYS A 110 -26.39 -13.02 -13.79
N ALA A 111 -25.99 -13.60 -12.65
CA ALA A 111 -24.60 -14.00 -12.42
C ALA A 111 -24.15 -15.12 -13.38
N ARG A 112 -22.90 -15.04 -13.84
CA ARG A 112 -22.25 -15.95 -14.78
C ARG A 112 -20.86 -16.29 -14.28
N ALA A 113 -20.43 -17.53 -14.52
CA ALA A 113 -19.12 -18.01 -14.06
C ALA A 113 -17.96 -17.22 -14.68
N LEU A 114 -18.03 -16.83 -15.96
CA LEU A 114 -16.97 -16.06 -16.60
C LEU A 114 -16.75 -14.70 -15.92
N SER A 115 -17.83 -13.95 -15.70
CA SER A 115 -17.76 -12.66 -14.99
C SER A 115 -17.26 -12.81 -13.55
N LEU A 116 -17.61 -13.89 -12.85
CA LEU A 116 -17.05 -14.19 -11.54
C LEU A 116 -15.52 -14.35 -11.60
N PHE A 117 -15.00 -15.12 -12.56
CA PHE A 117 -13.56 -15.29 -12.74
C PHE A 117 -12.85 -14.00 -13.14
N GLU A 118 -13.48 -13.16 -13.96
CA GLU A 118 -12.95 -11.84 -14.28
C GLU A 118 -12.83 -10.97 -13.03
N LYS A 119 -13.84 -10.98 -12.14
CA LYS A 119 -13.78 -10.24 -10.87
C LYS A 119 -12.70 -10.79 -9.94
N GLN A 120 -12.60 -12.11 -9.81
CA GLN A 120 -11.55 -12.75 -9.02
C GLN A 120 -10.15 -12.40 -9.56
N ALA A 121 -9.95 -12.47 -10.87
CA ALA A 121 -8.67 -12.16 -11.50
C ALA A 121 -8.31 -10.68 -11.33
N HIS A 122 -9.29 -9.78 -11.46
CA HIS A 122 -9.10 -8.35 -11.21
C HIS A 122 -8.71 -8.07 -9.76
N PHE A 123 -9.41 -8.68 -8.79
CA PHE A 123 -9.05 -8.62 -7.38
C PHE A 123 -7.62 -9.10 -7.14
N SER A 124 -7.28 -10.31 -7.62
CA SER A 124 -5.94 -10.89 -7.43
C SER A 124 -4.84 -10.01 -8.00
N LYS A 125 -5.06 -9.44 -9.20
CA LYS A 125 -4.13 -8.49 -9.84
C LYS A 125 -3.94 -7.23 -8.99
N ALA A 126 -5.01 -6.67 -8.44
CA ALA A 126 -4.94 -5.47 -7.61
C ALA A 126 -4.19 -5.73 -6.29
N VAL A 127 -4.41 -6.89 -5.66
CA VAL A 127 -3.66 -7.29 -4.45
C VAL A 127 -2.16 -7.45 -4.77
N ILE A 128 -1.82 -8.10 -5.89
CA ILE A 128 -0.42 -8.24 -6.36
C ILE A 128 0.23 -6.87 -6.61
N ALA A 129 -0.53 -5.89 -7.11
CA ALA A 129 -0.02 -4.54 -7.30
C ALA A 129 0.35 -3.86 -5.97
N LEU A 130 -0.45 -4.06 -4.91
CA LEU A 130 -0.12 -3.57 -3.56
C LEU A 130 1.08 -4.29 -2.95
N ILE A 131 1.20 -5.61 -3.14
CA ILE A 131 2.39 -6.39 -2.75
C ILE A 131 3.65 -5.80 -3.41
N SER A 132 3.59 -5.57 -4.72
CA SER A 132 4.70 -5.00 -5.50
C SER A 132 5.02 -3.55 -5.10
N LEU A 133 4.00 -2.78 -4.71
CA LEU A 133 4.15 -1.42 -4.21
C LEU A 133 4.91 -1.40 -2.88
N ALA A 134 4.51 -2.24 -1.93
CA ALA A 134 5.16 -2.36 -0.63
C ALA A 134 6.63 -2.80 -0.77
N GLU A 135 6.93 -3.69 -1.71
CA GLU A 135 8.30 -4.10 -2.04
C GLU A 135 9.12 -2.95 -2.64
N ARG A 136 8.57 -2.26 -3.64
CA ARG A 136 9.24 -1.13 -4.32
C ARG A 136 9.61 0.00 -3.36
N TRP A 137 8.71 0.31 -2.43
CA TRP A 137 8.89 1.39 -1.47
C TRP A 137 9.45 0.93 -0.12
N GLY A 138 9.97 -0.30 -0.03
CA GLY A 138 10.56 -0.85 1.21
C GLY A 138 11.67 0.00 1.82
N VAL A 139 12.33 0.86 1.02
CA VAL A 139 13.32 1.84 1.50
C VAL A 139 12.74 2.91 2.43
N ILE A 140 11.44 3.18 2.36
CA ILE A 140 10.77 4.19 3.19
C ILE A 140 10.70 3.71 4.64
N HIS A 141 10.34 2.44 4.86
CA HIS A 141 10.23 1.86 6.19
C HIS A 141 10.36 0.33 6.15
N PRO A 142 11.20 -0.28 7.02
CA PRO A 142 11.41 -1.74 7.03
C PRO A 142 10.13 -2.52 7.31
N GLY A 143 9.22 -1.96 8.11
CA GLY A 143 7.90 -2.54 8.40
C GLY A 143 6.97 -2.69 7.18
N LEU A 144 7.29 -2.15 6.01
CA LEU A 144 6.52 -2.41 4.78
C LEU A 144 6.55 -3.87 4.35
N GLU A 145 7.59 -4.61 4.74
CA GLU A 145 7.64 -6.05 4.51
C GLU A 145 6.49 -6.79 5.23
N MET A 146 6.08 -6.32 6.41
CA MET A 146 4.93 -6.87 7.14
C MET A 146 3.65 -6.75 6.32
N TYR A 147 3.40 -5.59 5.70
CA TYR A 147 2.23 -5.40 4.82
C TYR A 147 2.29 -6.28 3.58
N ARG A 148 3.48 -6.42 2.98
CA ARG A 148 3.68 -7.36 1.86
C ARG A 148 3.26 -8.77 2.26
N LEU A 149 3.63 -9.23 3.45
CA LEU A 149 3.24 -10.55 3.97
C LEU A 149 1.74 -10.62 4.29
N ALA A 150 1.17 -9.58 4.90
CA ALA A 150 -0.27 -9.51 5.21
C ALA A 150 -1.13 -9.63 3.94
N PHE A 151 -0.76 -8.93 2.86
CA PHE A 151 -1.44 -9.04 1.57
C PHE A 151 -1.28 -10.41 0.91
N ASN A 152 -0.10 -11.03 1.02
CA ASN A 152 0.10 -12.40 0.54
C ASN A 152 -0.77 -13.40 1.30
N VAL A 153 -0.86 -13.27 2.63
CA VAL A 153 -1.73 -14.10 3.48
C VAL A 153 -3.19 -13.93 3.06
N ALA A 154 -3.67 -12.69 2.93
CA ALA A 154 -5.06 -12.43 2.59
C ALA A 154 -5.42 -12.93 1.17
N LEU A 155 -4.51 -12.78 0.19
CA LEU A 155 -4.70 -13.33 -1.15
C LEU A 155 -4.79 -14.86 -1.10
N HIS A 156 -3.87 -15.51 -0.38
CA HIS A 156 -3.86 -16.96 -0.23
C HIS A 156 -5.12 -17.50 0.44
N ASP A 157 -5.57 -16.85 1.53
CA ASP A 157 -6.78 -17.24 2.24
C ASP A 157 -8.02 -17.06 1.34
N ALA A 158 -8.08 -16.01 0.52
CA ALA A 158 -9.15 -15.79 -0.45
C ALA A 158 -9.16 -16.87 -1.56
N GLU A 159 -7.99 -17.26 -2.07
CA GLU A 159 -7.86 -18.35 -3.06
C GLU A 159 -8.33 -19.69 -2.50
N ILE A 160 -7.92 -20.03 -1.27
CA ILE A 160 -8.39 -21.26 -0.59
C ILE A 160 -9.90 -21.23 -0.37
N ALA A 161 -10.45 -20.10 0.09
CA ALA A 161 -11.89 -19.96 0.32
C ALA A 161 -12.69 -19.98 -1.00
N PHE A 162 -12.07 -19.58 -2.11
CA PHE A 162 -12.72 -19.58 -3.41
C PHE A 162 -12.96 -21.00 -3.94
N ASP A 163 -12.09 -21.96 -3.69
CA ASP A 163 -12.20 -23.31 -4.29
C ASP A 163 -13.53 -24.02 -3.97
N PRO A 164 -13.96 -24.14 -2.69
CA PRO A 164 -15.27 -24.71 -2.37
C PRO A 164 -16.42 -23.94 -3.02
N TYR A 165 -16.37 -22.60 -2.99
CA TYR A 165 -17.40 -21.76 -3.59
C TYR A 165 -17.47 -21.94 -5.11
N ARG A 166 -16.32 -21.92 -5.79
CA ARG A 166 -16.15 -22.12 -7.24
C ARG A 166 -16.79 -23.43 -7.69
N SER A 167 -16.51 -24.52 -6.98
CA SER A 167 -17.03 -25.85 -7.33
C SER A 167 -18.56 -25.89 -7.36
N LEU A 168 -19.22 -25.14 -6.49
CA LEU A 168 -20.66 -25.04 -6.41
C LEU A 168 -21.20 -24.10 -7.50
N VAL A 169 -20.68 -22.89 -7.61
CA VAL A 169 -21.25 -21.88 -8.51
C VAL A 169 -21.12 -22.20 -9.99
N ILE A 170 -20.04 -22.88 -10.43
CA ILE A 170 -19.91 -23.29 -11.84
C ILE A 170 -21.08 -24.20 -12.25
N ARG A 171 -21.57 -25.03 -11.32
CA ARG A 171 -22.66 -25.97 -11.58
C ARG A 171 -24.03 -25.30 -11.62
N PHE A 172 -24.21 -24.22 -10.87
CA PHE A 172 -25.54 -23.64 -10.63
C PHE A 172 -25.74 -22.23 -11.19
N MET A 173 -24.69 -21.53 -11.61
CA MET A 173 -24.86 -20.29 -12.38
C MET A 173 -25.43 -20.63 -13.77
N PRO A 174 -26.45 -19.89 -14.25
CA PRO A 174 -26.92 -20.05 -15.61
C PRO A 174 -25.76 -19.84 -16.61
N ALA A 175 -25.72 -20.66 -17.65
CA ALA A 175 -24.66 -20.63 -18.65
C ALA A 175 -25.23 -20.28 -20.02
N GLU A 176 -24.51 -19.47 -20.79
CA GLU A 176 -24.86 -19.12 -22.15
C GLU A 176 -24.50 -20.25 -23.12
N ILE A 177 -25.34 -20.45 -24.13
CA ILE A 177 -25.09 -21.41 -25.20
C ILE A 177 -24.07 -20.79 -26.16
N PRO A 178 -22.87 -21.38 -26.31
CA PRO A 178 -21.87 -20.85 -27.23
C PRO A 178 -22.41 -20.84 -28.67
N ASN A 179 -22.23 -19.73 -29.38
CA ASN A 179 -22.64 -19.58 -30.78
C ASN A 179 -24.15 -19.76 -31.04
N SER A 180 -25.00 -19.49 -30.05
CA SER A 180 -26.45 -19.45 -30.28
C SER A 180 -26.79 -18.39 -31.35
N PRO A 181 -27.70 -18.69 -32.30
CA PRO A 181 -28.21 -17.70 -33.23
C PRO A 181 -28.96 -16.56 -32.53
N GLU A 182 -29.45 -16.79 -31.31
CA GLU A 182 -30.03 -15.77 -30.44
C GLU A 182 -29.01 -15.37 -29.36
N GLN A 183 -28.57 -14.12 -29.39
CA GLN A 183 -27.59 -13.62 -28.43
C GLN A 183 -28.17 -13.67 -27.00
N GLY A 184 -27.47 -14.33 -26.09
CA GLY A 184 -27.88 -14.47 -24.69
C GLY A 184 -28.78 -15.69 -24.39
N SER A 185 -28.99 -16.61 -25.34
CA SER A 185 -29.66 -17.88 -25.03
C SER A 185 -28.91 -18.66 -23.95
N LEU A 186 -29.67 -19.21 -23.00
CA LEU A 186 -29.13 -19.97 -21.87
C LEU A 186 -29.40 -21.46 -22.03
N PHE A 187 -28.49 -22.29 -21.52
CA PHE A 187 -28.77 -23.70 -21.30
C PHE A 187 -29.97 -23.87 -20.36
N PRO A 188 -30.73 -24.97 -20.47
CA PRO A 188 -31.78 -25.29 -19.51
C PRO A 188 -31.23 -25.22 -18.08
N TRP A 189 -31.84 -24.36 -17.27
CA TRP A 189 -31.40 -24.10 -15.92
C TRP A 189 -32.47 -24.58 -14.94
N THR A 190 -32.01 -25.19 -13.84
CA THR A 190 -32.89 -25.67 -12.77
C THR A 190 -32.43 -25.09 -11.45
N MET A 191 -33.40 -24.70 -10.63
CA MET A 191 -33.15 -24.14 -9.32
C MET A 191 -32.51 -25.19 -8.40
N PRO A 192 -31.41 -24.88 -7.69
CA PRO A 192 -30.83 -25.78 -6.71
C PRO A 192 -31.79 -26.02 -5.53
N ASP A 193 -31.64 -27.16 -4.85
CA ASP A 193 -32.41 -27.44 -3.64
C ASP A 193 -31.96 -26.60 -2.43
N ASP A 194 -32.76 -26.62 -1.36
CA ASP A 194 -32.50 -25.82 -0.16
C ASP A 194 -31.17 -26.15 0.52
N ALA A 195 -30.80 -27.44 0.54
CA ALA A 195 -29.54 -27.89 1.13
C ALA A 195 -28.34 -27.34 0.36
N THR A 196 -28.45 -27.29 -0.97
CA THR A 196 -27.44 -26.75 -1.88
C THR A 196 -27.31 -25.24 -1.72
N ILE A 197 -28.44 -24.51 -1.66
CA ILE A 197 -28.42 -23.05 -1.43
C ILE A 197 -27.77 -22.74 -0.08
N GLN A 198 -28.07 -23.52 0.96
CA GLN A 198 -27.45 -23.33 2.27
C GLN A 198 -25.94 -23.62 2.25
N THR A 199 -25.52 -24.68 1.56
CA THR A 199 -24.09 -25.00 1.39
C THR A 199 -23.37 -23.90 0.63
N LEU A 200 -23.99 -23.38 -0.43
CA LEU A 200 -23.46 -22.27 -1.20
C LEU A 200 -23.32 -21.01 -0.35
N LYS A 201 -24.33 -20.68 0.46
CA LYS A 201 -24.27 -19.54 1.39
C LYS A 201 -23.10 -19.65 2.35
N VAL A 202 -22.88 -20.82 2.96
CA VAL A 202 -21.74 -21.04 3.86
C VAL A 202 -20.40 -20.85 3.14
N ALA A 203 -20.28 -21.34 1.90
CA ALA A 203 -19.06 -21.15 1.11
C ALA A 203 -18.86 -19.69 0.69
N THR A 204 -19.94 -18.97 0.36
CA THR A 204 -19.91 -17.53 0.07
C THR A 204 -19.48 -16.75 1.30
N ASP A 205 -20.10 -16.97 2.47
CA ASP A 205 -19.76 -16.27 3.70
C ASP A 205 -18.28 -16.47 4.08
N ALA A 206 -17.74 -17.69 3.88
CA ALA A 206 -16.32 -17.97 4.08
C ALA A 206 -15.41 -17.21 3.11
N LEU A 207 -15.79 -17.14 1.82
CA LEU A 207 -15.07 -16.36 0.81
C LEU A 207 -15.11 -14.86 1.11
N ILE A 208 -16.28 -14.30 1.42
CA ILE A 208 -16.42 -12.87 1.77
C ILE A 208 -15.56 -12.55 2.98
N LYS A 209 -15.58 -13.36 4.02
CA LYS A 209 -14.74 -13.16 5.21
C LYS A 209 -13.23 -13.15 4.88
N ALA A 210 -12.79 -14.00 3.95
CA ALA A 210 -11.40 -14.02 3.51
C ALA A 210 -11.04 -12.74 2.72
N ILE A 211 -11.94 -12.28 1.84
CA ILE A 211 -11.79 -11.02 1.09
C ILE A 211 -11.80 -9.81 2.04
N ASP A 212 -12.70 -9.75 3.01
CA ASP A 212 -12.80 -8.65 3.97
C ASP A 212 -11.52 -8.50 4.83
N SER A 213 -10.80 -9.60 5.06
CA SER A 213 -9.51 -9.56 5.75
C SER A 213 -8.46 -8.76 4.95
N PHE A 214 -8.49 -8.86 3.62
CA PHE A 214 -7.70 -8.00 2.75
C PHE A 214 -8.12 -6.54 2.88
N GLY A 215 -9.42 -6.24 2.85
CA GLY A 215 -9.95 -4.88 3.04
C GLY A 215 -9.48 -4.25 4.36
N GLY A 216 -9.45 -5.05 5.43
CA GLY A 216 -8.88 -4.66 6.72
C GLY A 216 -7.40 -4.28 6.65
N PHE A 217 -6.56 -5.12 6.05
CA PHE A 217 -5.12 -4.81 5.90
C PHE A 217 -4.85 -3.64 4.95
N MET A 218 -5.65 -3.47 3.90
CA MET A 218 -5.55 -2.34 2.99
C MET A 218 -5.88 -1.03 3.71
N TYR A 219 -6.93 -1.02 4.53
CA TYR A 219 -7.28 0.15 5.34
C TYR A 219 -6.19 0.49 6.36
N ASP A 220 -5.67 -0.52 7.06
CA ASP A 220 -4.57 -0.37 8.01
C ASP A 220 -3.31 0.20 7.31
N PHE A 221 -2.99 -0.32 6.11
CA PHE A 221 -1.89 0.17 5.27
C PHE A 221 -2.06 1.63 4.87
N GLN A 222 -3.25 2.04 4.43
CA GLN A 222 -3.55 3.42 4.09
C GLN A 222 -3.33 4.36 5.28
N ILE A 223 -3.82 4.00 6.46
CA ILE A 223 -3.63 4.79 7.70
C ILE A 223 -2.15 4.96 8.00
N ASP A 224 -1.38 3.87 7.98
CA ASP A 224 0.04 3.92 8.30
C ASP A 224 0.82 4.73 7.27
N MET A 225 0.51 4.59 5.98
CA MET A 225 1.14 5.37 4.92
C MET A 225 0.78 6.85 5.00
N GLN A 226 -0.47 7.18 5.34
CA GLN A 226 -0.88 8.56 5.57
C GLN A 226 -0.11 9.17 6.74
N ASN A 227 -0.06 8.46 7.87
CA ASN A 227 0.67 8.90 9.05
C ASN A 227 2.18 9.06 8.78
N LEU A 228 2.77 8.14 8.01
CA LEU A 228 4.21 8.11 7.72
C LEU A 228 4.64 9.17 6.69
N LEU A 229 3.85 9.36 5.64
CA LEU A 229 4.25 10.17 4.48
C LEU A 229 3.75 11.61 4.58
N VAL A 230 2.55 11.83 5.13
CA VAL A 230 1.91 13.16 5.13
C VAL A 230 1.46 13.62 6.51
N GLY A 231 1.53 12.80 7.55
CA GLY A 231 1.10 13.15 8.92
C GLY A 231 1.83 14.38 9.49
N GLU A 232 3.12 14.55 9.19
CA GLU A 232 3.92 15.70 9.61
C GLU A 232 3.39 17.04 9.07
N LEU A 233 2.69 17.03 7.92
CA LEU A 233 2.15 18.25 7.30
C LEU A 233 0.91 18.80 8.01
N PHE A 234 0.19 17.93 8.72
CA PHE A 234 -1.10 18.26 9.34
C PHE A 234 -1.04 18.20 10.88
N GLU A 235 0.14 17.92 11.45
CA GLU A 235 0.38 17.81 12.89
C GLU A 235 -0.60 16.87 13.62
N HIS A 236 -1.16 15.91 12.89
CA HIS A 236 -2.17 14.98 13.36
C HIS A 236 -1.90 13.58 12.83
N ARG A 237 -2.18 12.57 13.67
CA ARG A 237 -2.09 11.16 13.30
C ARG A 237 -3.46 10.52 13.41
N ILE A 238 -3.81 9.74 12.39
CA ILE A 238 -5.02 8.93 12.39
C ILE A 238 -4.81 7.75 13.33
N ALA A 239 -5.79 7.52 14.19
CA ALA A 239 -5.79 6.38 15.10
C ALA A 239 -5.92 5.06 14.33
N PRO A 240 -5.24 3.99 14.76
CA PRO A 240 -5.42 2.67 14.19
C PRO A 240 -6.86 2.17 14.32
N ARG A 241 -7.25 1.27 13.41
CA ARG A 241 -8.55 0.59 13.45
C ARG A 241 -8.73 -0.17 14.76
N GLN A 242 -9.95 -0.12 15.31
CA GLN A 242 -10.36 -0.85 16.51
C GLN A 242 -11.51 -1.81 16.14
N PRO A 243 -11.20 -3.03 15.67
CA PRO A 243 -12.25 -3.99 15.34
C PRO A 243 -13.03 -4.39 16.60
N LEU A 244 -14.34 -4.63 16.44
CA LEU A 244 -15.20 -5.09 17.53
C LEU A 244 -14.81 -6.50 18.01
N ASP A 245 -14.38 -7.37 17.09
CA ASP A 245 -13.84 -8.68 17.43
C ASP A 245 -12.33 -8.57 17.70
N PRO A 246 -11.86 -8.86 18.93
CA PRO A 246 -10.45 -8.80 19.29
C PRO A 246 -9.58 -9.84 18.57
N LYS A 247 -10.18 -10.82 17.89
CA LYS A 247 -9.45 -11.81 17.09
C LYS A 247 -9.03 -11.28 15.72
N ILE A 248 -9.61 -10.18 15.26
CA ILE A 248 -9.25 -9.58 13.99
C ILE A 248 -7.88 -8.90 14.14
N VAL A 249 -6.92 -9.35 13.34
CA VAL A 249 -5.58 -8.77 13.32
C VAL A 249 -5.64 -7.37 12.72
N VAL A 250 -4.97 -6.42 13.37
CA VAL A 250 -4.77 -5.05 12.88
C VAL A 250 -3.30 -4.91 12.52
N ALA A 251 -3.02 -4.64 11.25
CA ALA A 251 -1.65 -4.42 10.79
C ALA A 251 -1.19 -3.02 11.22
N ARG A 252 0.03 -2.90 11.75
CA ARG A 252 0.58 -1.63 12.23
C ARG A 252 2.08 -1.56 12.05
N LEU A 253 2.58 -0.41 11.58
CA LEU A 253 4.01 -0.13 11.49
C LEU A 253 4.67 -0.06 12.87
N ASP A 254 3.97 0.33 13.93
CA ASP A 254 4.57 0.42 15.28
C ASP A 254 4.95 -0.97 15.83
N ASP A 255 4.21 -2.02 15.46
CA ASP A 255 4.37 -3.40 15.95
C ASP A 255 4.83 -4.37 14.85
N TRP A 256 5.48 -3.83 13.80
CA TRP A 256 5.70 -4.55 12.55
C TRP A 256 6.52 -5.83 12.69
N GLU A 257 7.50 -5.88 13.60
CA GLU A 257 8.34 -7.07 13.81
C GLU A 257 7.52 -8.25 14.34
N LYS A 258 6.67 -7.99 15.34
CA LYS A 258 5.76 -8.99 15.93
C LYS A 258 4.76 -9.48 14.89
N LEU A 259 4.18 -8.56 14.12
CA LEU A 259 3.20 -8.88 13.08
C LEU A 259 3.84 -9.64 11.92
N LYS A 260 5.04 -9.25 11.49
CA LYS A 260 5.83 -9.99 10.52
C LYS A 260 6.05 -11.43 10.97
N ALA A 261 6.53 -11.62 12.20
CA ALA A 261 6.73 -12.96 12.76
C ALA A 261 5.43 -13.76 12.83
N TYR A 262 4.30 -13.12 13.15
CA TYR A 262 2.98 -13.75 13.09
C TYR A 262 2.62 -14.21 11.67
N PHE A 263 2.74 -13.34 10.66
CA PHE A 263 2.40 -13.68 9.27
C PHE A 263 3.32 -14.77 8.70
N GLU A 264 4.61 -14.77 9.06
CA GLU A 264 5.58 -15.76 8.59
C GLU A 264 5.38 -17.14 9.22
N ASN A 265 4.99 -17.22 10.50
CA ASN A 265 5.05 -18.48 11.25
C ASN A 265 3.67 -19.04 11.65
N SER A 266 2.67 -18.18 11.84
CA SER A 266 1.39 -18.59 12.43
C SER A 266 0.28 -18.83 11.41
N THR A 267 0.38 -18.23 10.22
CA THR A 267 -0.64 -18.32 9.17
C THR A 267 -0.49 -19.58 8.32
N ALA A 268 -1.56 -19.96 7.60
CA ALA A 268 -1.53 -21.08 6.66
C ALA A 268 -0.48 -20.84 5.55
N TRP A 269 -0.49 -19.64 4.98
CA TRP A 269 0.49 -19.22 3.98
C TRP A 269 1.94 -19.28 4.50
N GLY A 270 2.19 -18.76 5.71
CA GLY A 270 3.53 -18.75 6.31
C GLY A 270 4.08 -20.16 6.51
N LYS A 271 3.25 -21.07 7.04
CA LYS A 271 3.60 -22.49 7.20
C LYS A 271 3.88 -23.17 5.86
N MET A 272 3.02 -22.96 4.87
CA MET A 272 3.19 -23.48 3.51
C MET A 272 4.51 -22.99 2.89
N LYS A 273 4.85 -21.70 3.05
CA LYS A 273 6.11 -21.13 2.57
C LYS A 273 7.32 -21.82 3.20
N ILE A 274 7.32 -22.02 4.52
CA ILE A 274 8.41 -22.69 5.24
C ILE A 274 8.61 -24.12 4.72
N GLU A 275 7.52 -24.86 4.51
CA GLU A 275 7.56 -26.22 3.97
C GLU A 275 8.15 -26.27 2.55
N ILE A 276 7.75 -25.33 1.69
CA ILE A 276 8.27 -25.19 0.33
C ILE A 276 9.77 -24.87 0.37
N ASP A 277 10.19 -23.90 1.18
CA ASP A 277 11.60 -23.50 1.31
C ASP A 277 12.46 -24.67 1.80
N ALA A 278 11.97 -25.44 2.78
CA ALA A 278 12.65 -26.65 3.28
C ALA A 278 12.81 -27.71 2.17
N ARG A 279 11.77 -27.92 1.36
CA ARG A 279 11.80 -28.86 0.24
C ARG A 279 12.79 -28.42 -0.85
N VAL A 280 12.83 -27.14 -1.19
CA VAL A 280 13.75 -26.58 -2.19
C VAL A 280 15.20 -26.67 -1.71
N ARG A 281 15.48 -26.36 -0.44
CA ARG A 281 16.83 -26.51 0.15
C ARG A 281 17.30 -27.96 0.07
N LYS A 282 16.47 -28.91 0.47
CA LYS A 282 16.79 -30.34 0.39
C LYS A 282 17.05 -30.80 -1.05
N ALA A 283 16.30 -30.29 -2.02
CA ALA A 283 16.51 -30.63 -3.43
C ALA A 283 17.86 -30.10 -3.95
N ASN A 284 18.25 -28.89 -3.55
CA ASN A 284 19.52 -28.29 -3.95
C ASN A 284 20.73 -28.98 -3.29
N GLU A 285 20.59 -29.46 -2.05
CA GLU A 285 21.63 -30.23 -1.36
C GLU A 285 21.91 -31.60 -1.98
N VAL A 286 20.91 -32.21 -2.64
CA VAL A 286 21.07 -33.50 -3.34
C VAL A 286 21.63 -33.32 -4.75
N ALA A 287 21.51 -32.13 -5.33
CA ALA A 287 21.96 -31.82 -6.69
C ALA A 287 23.38 -31.22 -6.77
N GLY A 288 23.95 -30.77 -5.64
CA GLY A 288 25.31 -30.26 -5.53
C GLY A 288 26.29 -31.32 -5.04
#